data_AF-A0AAV1ZWI9-F1
#
_entry.id   AF-A0AAV1ZWI9-F1
#
_cell.length_a   1.000
_cell.length_b   1.000
_cell.length_c   1.000
_cell.angle_alpha   90.00
_cell.angle_beta   90.00
_cell.angle_gamma   90.00
#
_symmetry.space_group_name_H-M   'P 1'
#
loop_
_entity.id
_entity.type
_entity.pdbx_description
1 polymer ?
#
loop_
_entity_poly.entity_id
_entity_poly.type
_entity_poly.pdbx_seq_one_letter_code
_entity_poly.pdbx_strand_id
1 'polypeptide(L)'
;MTPEIHLISNEDGTDMELDDVRLHPNIEKILTDEQWVDDATGLIPHCLAILKKCHHLTERLVAMMMTRVPQQSNQDLNEIIDVAKKISPRVDDVVRAMYPPLDPRLLEARCMALILSVTHMALVIRSVCQLRTCNWVEAALTDMEENLQVLREAGIALEAASSHQINGISTLECNELNPSEFLTSNAALARNSLNSNQC
;
A
#
# COMPACT_ATOMS: atom_id res chain seq x y z
N MET A 1 -14.23 16.37 -70.88
CA MET A 1 -13.14 15.87 -70.04
C MET A 1 -13.24 16.58 -68.70
N THR A 2 -13.86 15.94 -67.72
CA THR A 2 -13.98 16.41 -66.34
C THR A 2 -12.78 15.89 -65.55
N PRO A 3 -12.17 16.68 -64.63
CA PRO A 3 -10.94 16.32 -63.96
C PRO A 3 -11.17 15.29 -62.85
N GLU A 4 -10.31 14.27 -62.77
CA GLU A 4 -10.24 13.32 -61.65
C GLU A 4 -9.67 14.02 -60.41
N ILE A 5 -10.53 14.14 -59.40
CA ILE A 5 -10.12 14.50 -58.04
C ILE A 5 -9.61 13.21 -57.40
N HIS A 6 -8.29 13.08 -57.29
CA HIS A 6 -7.70 12.08 -56.39
C HIS A 6 -8.00 12.50 -54.95
N LEU A 7 -9.06 11.90 -54.40
CA LEU A 7 -9.32 11.83 -52.98
C LEU A 7 -8.09 11.20 -52.32
N ILE A 8 -7.36 11.98 -51.54
CA ILE A 8 -6.40 11.47 -50.57
C ILE A 8 -7.25 10.75 -49.53
N SER A 9 -7.29 9.42 -49.62
CA SER A 9 -7.82 8.57 -48.56
C SER A 9 -6.93 8.75 -47.34
N ASN A 10 -7.32 9.65 -46.45
CA ASN A 10 -6.71 9.80 -45.13
C ASN A 10 -7.28 8.68 -44.24
N GLU A 11 -6.88 7.45 -44.52
CA GLU A 11 -7.17 6.25 -43.74
C GLU A 11 -6.16 6.12 -42.60
N ASP A 12 -6.04 7.18 -41.79
CA ASP A 12 -5.47 7.10 -40.43
C ASP A 12 -6.59 7.48 -39.45
N GLY A 13 -7.72 6.79 -39.59
CA GLY A 13 -8.67 6.67 -38.50
C GLY A 13 -8.04 5.74 -37.49
N THR A 14 -7.25 6.29 -36.56
CA THR A 14 -6.71 5.57 -35.41
C THR A 14 -7.88 4.95 -34.66
N ASP A 15 -8.07 3.66 -34.89
CA ASP A 15 -8.89 2.75 -34.10
C ASP A 15 -8.21 2.62 -32.74
N MET A 16 -8.32 3.67 -31.93
CA MET A 16 -7.74 3.73 -30.60
C MET A 16 -8.72 3.03 -29.67
N GLU A 17 -8.61 1.70 -29.63
CA GLU A 17 -9.53 0.86 -28.88
C GLU A 17 -9.44 1.18 -27.38
N LEU A 18 -10.55 1.70 -26.86
CA LEU A 18 -10.76 1.97 -25.44
C LEU A 18 -10.74 0.69 -24.57
N ASP A 19 -10.55 -0.49 -25.17
CA ASP A 19 -10.28 -1.76 -24.51
C ASP A 19 -8.95 -1.71 -23.71
N ASP A 20 -8.05 -0.79 -24.07
CA ASP A 20 -6.81 -0.49 -23.36
C ASP A 20 -7.01 0.14 -21.96
N VAL A 21 -8.23 0.57 -21.61
CA VAL A 21 -8.54 1.23 -20.33
C VAL A 21 -8.91 0.22 -19.22
N ARG A 22 -8.84 -1.09 -19.51
CA ARG A 22 -9.14 -2.14 -18.53
C ARG A 22 -8.08 -2.21 -17.43
N LEU A 23 -8.50 -1.93 -16.21
CA LEU A 23 -7.63 -1.79 -15.03
C LEU A 23 -6.75 -2.99 -14.72
N HIS A 24 -7.26 -4.22 -14.87
CA HIS A 24 -6.48 -5.45 -14.71
C HIS A 24 -7.40 -6.62 -15.11
N PRO A 25 -6.99 -7.52 -16.01
CA PRO A 25 -7.87 -8.53 -16.59
C PRO A 25 -8.43 -9.56 -15.58
N ASN A 26 -7.82 -9.67 -14.39
CA ASN A 26 -8.22 -10.62 -13.36
C ASN A 26 -8.58 -9.95 -12.01
N ILE A 27 -8.87 -8.65 -11.98
CA ILE A 27 -9.17 -7.96 -10.70
C ILE A 27 -10.35 -8.58 -9.95
N GLU A 28 -11.41 -8.98 -10.66
CA GLU A 28 -12.56 -9.66 -10.05
C GLU A 28 -12.18 -10.96 -9.36
N LYS A 29 -11.31 -11.76 -9.99
CA LYS A 29 -10.84 -13.03 -9.40
C LYS A 29 -10.04 -12.79 -8.12
N ILE A 30 -9.20 -11.76 -8.10
CA ILE A 30 -8.42 -11.38 -6.92
C ILE A 30 -9.34 -10.94 -5.79
N LEU A 31 -10.41 -10.18 -6.11
CA LEU A 31 -11.39 -9.69 -5.15
C LEU A 31 -12.29 -10.78 -4.57
N THR A 32 -12.47 -11.91 -5.28
CA THR A 32 -13.29 -13.04 -4.80
C THR A 32 -12.45 -14.25 -4.38
N ASP A 33 -11.13 -14.09 -4.27
CA ASP A 33 -10.25 -15.19 -3.94
C ASP A 33 -10.39 -15.59 -2.46
N GLU A 34 -10.61 -16.88 -2.22
CA GLU A 34 -10.73 -17.45 -0.87
C GLU A 34 -9.41 -17.44 -0.10
N GLN A 35 -8.26 -17.26 -0.78
CA GLN A 35 -6.94 -17.20 -0.12
C GLN A 35 -6.82 -16.07 0.92
N TRP A 36 -7.73 -15.10 0.91
CA TRP A 36 -7.74 -13.93 1.79
C TRP A 36 -8.64 -14.06 3.01
N VAL A 37 -9.42 -15.14 3.14
CA VAL A 37 -10.48 -15.29 4.15
C VAL A 37 -9.93 -15.49 5.57
N ASP A 38 -8.76 -16.12 5.71
CA ASP A 38 -8.13 -16.46 7.00
C ASP A 38 -7.04 -15.46 7.44
N ASP A 39 -7.16 -14.19 7.07
CA ASP A 39 -6.19 -13.17 7.48
C ASP A 39 -6.22 -12.91 9.00
N ALA A 40 -5.27 -13.50 9.72
CA ALA A 40 -5.08 -13.29 11.15
C ALA A 40 -4.66 -11.85 11.52
N THR A 41 -4.17 -11.05 10.57
CA THR A 41 -3.75 -9.65 10.83
C THR A 41 -4.89 -8.65 10.75
N GLY A 42 -5.96 -8.99 10.03
CA GLY A 42 -7.10 -8.09 9.76
C GLY A 42 -6.79 -6.97 8.76
N LEU A 43 -5.62 -6.95 8.12
CA LEU A 43 -5.19 -5.90 7.18
C LEU A 43 -5.64 -6.16 5.74
N ILE A 44 -5.70 -7.43 5.35
CA ILE A 44 -6.08 -7.87 4.00
C ILE A 44 -7.51 -7.44 3.64
N PRO A 45 -8.52 -7.51 4.54
CA PRO A 45 -9.86 -6.98 4.26
C PRO A 45 -9.86 -5.50 3.87
N HIS A 46 -9.02 -4.66 4.50
CA HIS A 46 -8.90 -3.24 4.16
C HIS A 46 -8.25 -3.03 2.79
N CYS A 47 -7.23 -3.83 2.45
CA CYS A 47 -6.60 -3.79 1.13
C CYS A 47 -7.60 -4.20 0.03
N LEU A 48 -8.37 -5.27 0.24
CA LEU A 48 -9.42 -5.70 -0.68
C LEU A 48 -10.53 -4.65 -0.83
N ALA A 49 -10.91 -3.97 0.25
CA ALA A 49 -11.88 -2.87 0.19
C ALA A 49 -11.39 -1.72 -0.69
N ILE A 50 -10.11 -1.34 -0.58
CA ILE A 50 -9.47 -0.33 -1.43
C ILE A 50 -9.44 -0.80 -2.89
N LEU A 51 -8.98 -2.02 -3.16
CA LEU A 51 -8.94 -2.60 -4.51
C LEU A 51 -10.33 -2.62 -5.16
N LYS A 52 -11.36 -3.01 -4.41
CA LYS A 52 -12.75 -3.04 -4.89
C LYS A 52 -13.28 -1.65 -5.21
N LYS A 53 -13.02 -0.66 -4.34
CA LYS A 53 -13.43 0.73 -4.58
C LYS A 53 -12.68 1.35 -5.75
N CYS A 54 -11.37 1.09 -5.88
CA CYS A 54 -10.55 1.50 -7.02
C CYS A 54 -11.11 0.96 -8.34
N HIS A 55 -11.44 -0.34 -8.38
CA HIS A 55 -12.03 -0.98 -9.54
C HIS A 55 -13.34 -0.31 -9.95
N HIS A 56 -14.29 -0.22 -9.01
CA HIS A 56 -15.61 0.36 -9.25
C HIS A 56 -15.55 1.84 -9.65
N LEU A 57 -14.70 2.63 -8.98
CA LEU A 57 -14.51 4.05 -9.28
C LEU A 57 -14.00 4.22 -10.72
N THR A 58 -13.01 3.42 -11.11
CA THR A 58 -12.46 3.49 -12.47
C THR A 58 -13.46 3.05 -13.53
N GLU A 59 -14.15 1.93 -13.34
CA GLU A 59 -15.18 1.49 -14.28
C GLU A 59 -16.26 2.56 -14.49
N ARG A 60 -16.70 3.21 -13.40
CA ARG A 60 -17.67 4.30 -13.49
C ARG A 60 -17.11 5.54 -14.20
N LEU A 61 -15.86 5.89 -13.95
CA LEU A 61 -15.17 6.99 -14.63
C LEU A 61 -15.09 6.75 -16.15
N VAL A 62 -14.69 5.54 -16.53
CA VAL A 62 -14.58 5.11 -17.94
C VAL A 62 -15.96 5.07 -18.61
N ALA A 63 -16.97 4.54 -17.94
CA ALA A 63 -18.34 4.52 -18.45
C ALA A 63 -18.88 5.93 -18.73
N MET A 64 -18.60 6.92 -17.86
CA MET A 64 -18.98 8.31 -18.15
C MET A 64 -18.18 8.91 -19.29
N MET A 65 -16.86 8.65 -19.36
CA MET A 65 -16.05 9.09 -20.48
C MET A 65 -16.65 8.56 -21.79
N MET A 66 -17.02 7.28 -21.86
CA MET A 66 -17.66 6.66 -23.03
C MET A 66 -18.92 7.40 -23.49
N THR A 67 -19.73 7.94 -22.58
CA THR A 67 -20.90 8.75 -22.96
C THR A 67 -20.56 10.09 -23.64
N ARG A 68 -19.30 10.52 -23.57
CA ARG A 68 -18.80 11.81 -24.06
C ARG A 68 -17.67 11.70 -25.10
N VAL A 69 -17.25 10.48 -25.44
CA VAL A 69 -16.19 10.21 -26.45
C VAL A 69 -16.38 10.96 -27.78
N PRO A 70 -17.59 11.14 -28.36
CA PRO A 70 -17.74 11.85 -29.64
C PRO A 70 -17.30 13.33 -29.60
N GLN A 71 -17.04 13.88 -28.41
CA GLN A 71 -16.72 15.29 -28.18
C GLN A 71 -15.25 15.51 -27.80
N GLN A 72 -14.44 14.45 -27.69
CA GLN A 72 -13.06 14.50 -27.18
C GLN A 72 -12.04 14.41 -28.31
N SER A 73 -10.88 15.05 -28.14
CA SER A 73 -9.79 14.93 -29.11
C SER A 73 -9.03 13.61 -28.90
N ASN A 74 -8.38 13.10 -29.95
CA ASN A 74 -7.51 11.91 -29.85
C ASN A 74 -6.37 12.11 -28.83
N GLN A 75 -5.91 13.34 -28.63
CA GLN A 75 -4.88 13.65 -27.64
C GLN A 75 -5.40 13.45 -26.21
N ASP A 76 -6.63 13.89 -25.93
CA ASP A 76 -7.23 13.74 -24.60
C ASP A 76 -7.49 12.27 -24.25
N LEU A 77 -7.92 11.48 -25.24
CA LEU A 77 -8.12 10.03 -25.06
C LEU A 77 -6.79 9.33 -24.74
N ASN A 78 -5.69 9.73 -25.39
CA ASN A 78 -4.36 9.15 -25.15
C ASN A 78 -3.88 9.44 -23.74
N GLU A 79 -4.08 10.67 -23.26
CA GLU A 79 -3.74 11.03 -21.88
C GLU A 79 -4.50 10.15 -20.87
N ILE A 80 -5.79 9.89 -21.10
CA ILE A 80 -6.59 9.04 -20.22
C ILE A 80 -6.09 7.58 -20.26
N ILE A 81 -5.79 7.05 -21.45
CA ILE A 81 -5.24 5.69 -21.60
C ILE A 81 -3.90 5.57 -20.86
N ASP A 82 -2.99 6.54 -21.02
CA ASP A 82 -1.68 6.53 -20.36
C ASP A 82 -1.79 6.56 -18.84
N VAL A 83 -2.80 7.23 -18.31
CA VAL A 83 -3.07 7.25 -16.86
C VAL A 83 -3.69 5.93 -16.40
N ALA A 84 -4.64 5.37 -17.15
CA ALA A 84 -5.28 4.10 -16.82
C ALA A 84 -4.27 2.94 -16.79
N LYS A 85 -3.33 2.90 -17.75
CA LYS A 85 -2.24 1.91 -17.83
C LYS A 85 -1.35 1.89 -16.58
N LYS A 86 -1.30 2.98 -15.81
CA LYS A 86 -0.51 3.05 -14.56
C LYS A 86 -1.22 2.43 -13.37
N ILE A 87 -2.50 2.10 -13.47
CA ILE A 87 -3.28 1.57 -12.34
C ILE A 87 -3.07 0.06 -12.21
N SER A 88 -2.99 -0.70 -13.31
CA SER A 88 -2.75 -2.16 -13.27
C SER A 88 -1.48 -2.54 -12.49
N PRO A 89 -0.30 -1.94 -12.78
CA PRO A 89 0.91 -2.25 -12.03
C PRO A 89 0.81 -1.92 -10.54
N ARG A 90 -0.05 -0.97 -10.16
CA ARG A 90 -0.26 -0.58 -8.76
C ARG A 90 -1.19 -1.55 -8.04
N VAL A 91 -2.19 -2.08 -8.73
CA VAL A 91 -2.99 -3.21 -8.23
C VAL A 91 -2.07 -4.40 -7.98
N ASP A 92 -1.19 -4.73 -8.94
CA ASP A 92 -0.23 -5.83 -8.78
C ASP A 92 0.71 -5.62 -7.59
N ASP A 93 1.16 -4.39 -7.37
CA ASP A 93 2.00 -4.05 -6.23
C ASP A 93 1.28 -4.22 -4.87
N VAL A 94 0.00 -3.84 -4.79
CA VAL A 94 -0.82 -4.06 -3.58
C VAL A 94 -1.00 -5.56 -3.34
N VAL A 95 -1.40 -6.30 -4.36
CA VAL A 95 -1.64 -7.76 -4.26
C VAL A 95 -0.36 -8.49 -3.88
N ARG A 96 0.79 -8.09 -4.45
CA ARG A 96 2.09 -8.65 -4.07
C ARG A 96 2.43 -8.38 -2.60
N ALA A 97 2.11 -7.19 -2.10
CA ALA A 97 2.34 -6.82 -0.70
C ALA A 97 1.37 -7.51 0.28
N MET A 98 0.26 -8.08 -0.20
CA MET A 98 -0.67 -8.90 0.60
C MET A 98 -0.14 -10.33 0.83
N TYR A 99 0.96 -10.75 0.19
CA TYR A 99 1.58 -12.03 0.48
C TYR A 99 2.51 -11.94 1.70
N PRO A 100 2.51 -12.94 2.60
CA PRO A 100 3.39 -12.95 3.77
C PRO A 100 4.89 -12.87 3.42
N PRO A 101 5.71 -12.25 4.29
CA PRO A 101 5.33 -11.58 5.54
C PRO A 101 4.64 -10.23 5.29
N LEU A 102 3.50 -10.02 5.97
CA LEU A 102 2.73 -8.79 5.85
C LEU A 102 3.44 -7.65 6.58
N ASP A 103 3.77 -6.59 5.85
CA ASP A 103 4.25 -5.32 6.41
C ASP A 103 3.17 -4.24 6.23
N PRO A 104 2.53 -3.77 7.33
CA PRO A 104 1.49 -2.74 7.25
C PRO A 104 1.95 -1.45 6.58
N ARG A 105 3.24 -1.07 6.73
CA ARG A 105 3.80 0.15 6.13
C ARG A 105 3.98 -0.01 4.63
N LEU A 106 4.37 -1.20 4.18
CA LEU A 106 4.44 -1.51 2.76
C LEU A 106 3.05 -1.50 2.15
N LEU A 107 2.07 -2.13 2.80
CA LEU A 107 0.66 -2.10 2.37
C LEU A 107 0.12 -0.67 2.28
N GLU A 108 0.34 0.15 3.30
CA GLU A 108 -0.05 1.58 3.28
C GLU A 108 0.57 2.29 2.07
N ALA A 109 1.88 2.15 1.86
CA ALA A 109 2.57 2.82 0.76
C ALA A 109 2.03 2.39 -0.62
N ARG A 110 1.75 1.09 -0.82
CA ARG A 110 1.20 0.58 -2.09
C ARG A 110 -0.25 0.99 -2.30
N CYS A 111 -1.08 0.93 -1.26
CA CYS A 111 -2.47 1.39 -1.31
C CYS A 111 -2.56 2.90 -1.57
N MET A 112 -1.72 3.71 -0.93
CA MET A 112 -1.65 5.15 -1.17
C MET A 112 -1.25 5.46 -2.62
N ALA A 113 -0.23 4.77 -3.13
CA ALA A 113 0.21 4.91 -4.51
C ALA A 113 -0.91 4.55 -5.51
N LEU A 114 -1.71 3.53 -5.21
CA LEU A 114 -2.89 3.17 -6.00
C LEU A 114 -3.95 4.27 -5.96
N ILE A 115 -4.36 4.72 -4.76
CA ILE A 115 -5.36 5.77 -4.57
C ILE A 115 -4.97 7.04 -5.34
N LEU A 116 -3.72 7.51 -5.20
CA LEU A 116 -3.22 8.69 -5.91
C LEU A 116 -3.35 8.57 -7.44
N SER A 117 -3.22 7.36 -7.98
CA SER A 117 -3.31 7.13 -9.43
C SER A 117 -4.74 7.15 -9.93
N VAL A 118 -5.66 6.60 -9.14
CA VAL A 118 -7.10 6.70 -9.41
C VAL A 118 -7.58 8.15 -9.27
N THR A 119 -7.10 8.89 -8.26
CA THR A 119 -7.35 10.32 -8.10
C THR A 119 -6.86 11.09 -9.32
N HIS A 120 -5.65 10.82 -9.80
CA HIS A 120 -5.10 11.45 -11.00
C HIS A 120 -5.99 11.16 -12.24
N MET A 121 -6.40 9.91 -12.43
CA MET A 121 -7.31 9.54 -13.52
C MET A 121 -8.66 10.25 -13.41
N ALA A 122 -9.23 10.35 -12.21
CA ALA A 122 -10.46 11.07 -11.96
C ALA A 122 -10.34 12.55 -12.31
N LEU A 123 -9.20 13.19 -11.99
CA LEU A 123 -8.92 14.57 -12.34
C LEU A 123 -8.78 14.77 -13.85
N VAL A 124 -8.04 13.90 -14.55
CA VAL A 124 -7.88 13.95 -16.00
C VAL A 124 -9.24 13.80 -16.68
N ILE A 125 -10.02 12.78 -16.33
CA ILE A 125 -11.35 12.56 -16.89
C ILE A 125 -12.27 13.74 -16.58
N ARG A 126 -12.23 14.30 -15.37
CA ARG A 126 -13.02 15.49 -15.01
C ARG A 126 -12.63 16.71 -15.84
N SER A 127 -11.34 16.89 -16.09
CA SER A 127 -10.79 17.97 -16.92
C SER A 127 -11.28 17.85 -18.37
N VAL A 128 -11.05 16.70 -18.99
CA VAL A 128 -11.39 16.46 -20.39
C VAL A 128 -12.91 16.46 -20.60
N CYS A 129 -13.67 15.75 -19.75
CA CYS A 129 -15.12 15.65 -19.88
C CYS A 129 -15.89 16.87 -19.34
N GLN A 130 -15.20 17.87 -18.77
CA GLN A 130 -15.78 19.04 -18.09
C GLN A 130 -16.88 18.64 -17.10
N LEU A 131 -16.63 17.60 -16.30
CA LEU A 131 -17.60 17.13 -15.32
C LEU A 131 -17.69 18.16 -14.19
N ARG A 132 -18.92 18.57 -13.86
CA ARG A 132 -19.19 19.29 -12.60
C ARG A 132 -18.84 18.40 -11.41
N THR A 133 -18.72 19.01 -10.24
CA THR A 133 -18.37 18.36 -8.97
C THR A 133 -19.06 17.01 -8.82
N CYS A 134 -18.27 15.95 -8.71
CA CYS A 134 -18.75 14.57 -8.60
C CYS A 134 -18.60 14.11 -7.15
N ASN A 135 -19.63 14.37 -6.33
CA ASN A 135 -19.65 13.99 -4.91
C ASN A 135 -19.37 12.49 -4.67
N TRP A 136 -19.76 11.62 -5.58
CA TRP A 136 -19.52 10.19 -5.49
C TRP A 136 -18.04 9.81 -5.74
N VAL A 137 -17.26 10.62 -6.48
CA VAL A 137 -15.80 10.44 -6.61
C VAL A 137 -15.15 10.75 -5.27
N GLU A 138 -15.45 11.93 -4.72
CA GLU A 138 -14.91 12.37 -3.43
C GLU A 138 -15.28 11.40 -2.30
N ALA A 139 -16.53 10.92 -2.27
CA ALA A 139 -16.96 9.91 -1.29
C ALA A 139 -16.20 8.58 -1.46
N ALA A 140 -16.01 8.11 -2.70
CA ALA A 140 -15.26 6.88 -2.94
C ALA A 140 -13.77 7.02 -2.55
N LEU A 141 -13.15 8.18 -2.82
CA LEU A 141 -11.78 8.48 -2.39
C LEU A 141 -11.67 8.54 -0.87
N THR A 142 -12.60 9.22 -0.20
CA THR A 142 -12.67 9.30 1.27
C THR A 142 -12.77 7.92 1.90
N ASP A 143 -13.67 7.07 1.42
CA ASP A 143 -13.82 5.72 1.94
C ASP A 143 -12.52 4.87 1.75
N MET A 144 -11.77 5.10 0.68
CA MET A 144 -10.47 4.42 0.48
C MET A 144 -9.41 4.94 1.45
N GLU A 145 -9.40 6.24 1.74
CA GLU A 145 -8.51 6.86 2.73
C GLU A 145 -8.80 6.38 4.16
N GLU A 146 -10.06 6.13 4.51
CA GLU A 146 -10.43 5.53 5.80
C GLU A 146 -9.82 4.13 5.97
N ASN A 147 -9.85 3.31 4.92
CA ASN A 147 -9.20 1.99 4.95
C ASN A 147 -7.66 2.11 5.01
N LEU A 148 -7.09 3.12 4.33
CA LEU A 148 -5.66 3.41 4.38
C LEU A 148 -5.22 3.84 5.79
N GLN A 149 -6.07 4.56 6.52
CA GLN A 149 -5.79 5.00 7.88
C GLN A 149 -5.63 3.83 8.85
N VAL A 150 -6.41 2.75 8.69
CA VAL A 150 -6.24 1.52 9.49
C VAL A 150 -4.86 0.88 9.24
N LEU A 151 -4.41 0.83 7.98
CA LEU A 151 -3.08 0.29 7.63
C LEU A 151 -1.96 1.11 8.26
N ARG A 152 -2.10 2.44 8.28
CA ARG A 152 -1.17 3.36 8.94
C ARG A 152 -1.10 3.12 10.45
N GLU A 153 -2.25 2.99 11.10
CA GLU A 153 -2.32 2.73 12.54
C GLU A 153 -1.68 1.39 12.91
N ALA A 154 -1.90 0.36 12.10
CA ALA A 154 -1.24 -0.93 12.25
C ALA A 154 0.29 -0.83 12.09
N GLY A 155 0.77 0.00 11.16
CA GLY A 155 2.19 0.29 10.99
C GLY A 155 2.82 0.93 12.24
N ILE A 156 2.14 1.94 12.81
CA ILE A 156 2.58 2.62 14.03
C ILE A 156 2.59 1.65 15.23
N ALA A 157 1.55 0.82 15.35
CA ALA A 157 1.47 -0.18 16.42
C ALA A 157 2.59 -1.21 16.36
N LEU A 158 2.95 -1.67 15.15
CA LEU A 158 4.06 -2.60 14.92
C LEU A 158 5.41 -2.00 15.35
N GLU A 159 5.65 -0.73 15.02
CA GLU A 159 6.87 -0.01 15.44
C GLU A 159 6.93 0.15 16.97
N ALA A 160 5.81 0.50 17.61
CA ALA A 160 5.71 0.64 19.06
C ALA A 160 5.98 -0.69 19.80
N ALA A 161 5.51 -1.81 19.24
CA ALA A 161 5.77 -3.15 19.77
C ALA A 161 7.25 -3.54 19.63
N SER A 162 7.89 -3.20 18.51
CA SER A 162 9.33 -3.45 18.30
C SER A 162 10.22 -2.64 19.26
N SER A 163 9.80 -1.42 19.60
CA SER A 163 10.53 -0.53 20.53
C SER A 163 10.45 -1.01 22.00
N HIS A 164 9.37 -1.69 22.39
CA HIS A 164 9.23 -2.27 23.74
C HIS A 164 10.12 -3.50 23.97
N GLN A 165 10.49 -4.26 22.93
CA GLN A 165 11.42 -5.38 23.07
C GLN A 165 12.86 -4.92 23.33
N ILE A 166 13.27 -3.76 22.81
CA ILE A 166 14.62 -3.21 23.04
C ILE A 166 14.78 -2.73 24.50
N ASN A 167 13.71 -2.22 25.11
CA ASN A 167 13.71 -1.84 26.52
C ASN A 167 13.58 -3.04 27.48
N GLY A 168 13.09 -4.19 27.01
CA GLY A 168 12.96 -5.42 27.80
C GLY A 168 14.24 -6.25 27.95
N ILE A 169 15.29 -5.98 27.17
CA ILE A 169 16.59 -6.67 27.26
C ILE A 169 17.56 -5.93 28.22
N SER A 170 17.20 -4.75 28.72
CA SER A 170 18.04 -3.97 29.64
C SER A 170 17.83 -4.29 31.14
N THR A 171 17.02 -5.30 31.50
CA THR A 171 16.72 -5.60 32.91
C THR A 171 17.25 -6.95 33.41
N LEU A 172 18.13 -7.62 32.66
CA LEU A 172 18.82 -8.84 33.12
C LEU A 172 20.35 -8.71 33.07
N GLU A 173 20.91 -7.64 33.64
CA GLU A 173 22.26 -7.69 34.24
C GLU A 173 22.56 -6.37 34.97
N CYS A 174 22.16 -6.29 36.23
CA CYS A 174 22.89 -5.56 37.26
C CYS A 174 22.49 -6.23 38.58
N ASN A 175 23.18 -7.31 38.92
CA ASN A 175 23.29 -7.72 40.30
C ASN A 175 23.70 -6.49 41.10
N GLU A 176 22.82 -5.96 41.95
CA GLU A 176 23.24 -5.08 43.03
C GLU A 176 24.17 -5.89 43.92
N LEU A 177 25.47 -5.74 43.66
CA LEU A 177 26.53 -6.05 44.61
C LEU A 177 26.31 -5.14 45.81
N ASN A 178 25.71 -5.71 46.85
CA ASN A 178 25.52 -5.09 48.15
C ASN A 178 26.89 -4.60 48.69
N PRO A 179 27.10 -3.30 48.96
CA PRO A 179 28.42 -2.80 49.38
C PRO A 179 28.85 -3.15 50.81
N SER A 180 28.19 -4.09 51.50
CA SER A 180 28.40 -4.36 52.93
C SER A 180 29.06 -5.69 53.28
N GLU A 181 29.49 -6.53 52.32
CA GLU A 181 30.15 -7.82 52.61
C GLU A 181 31.63 -7.91 52.22
N PHE A 182 32.33 -6.78 52.02
CA PHE A 182 33.76 -6.80 51.65
C PHE A 182 34.76 -6.75 52.82
N LEU A 183 34.34 -6.91 54.09
CA LEU A 183 35.27 -6.89 55.24
C LEU A 183 35.19 -8.06 56.22
N THR A 184 34.70 -9.23 55.80
CA THR A 184 34.71 -10.42 56.68
C THR A 184 35.12 -11.72 56.00
N SER A 185 36.03 -11.68 55.03
CA SER A 185 36.64 -12.91 54.50
C SER A 185 38.13 -12.75 54.17
N ASN A 186 38.90 -12.19 55.11
CA ASN A 186 40.37 -12.25 55.08
C ASN A 186 41.01 -12.36 56.49
N ALA A 187 40.33 -13.01 57.44
CA ALA A 187 40.88 -13.23 58.79
C ALA A 187 40.70 -14.67 59.34
N ALA A 188 40.44 -15.66 58.48
CA ALA A 188 40.21 -17.05 58.91
C ALA A 188 41.13 -18.11 58.28
N LEU A 189 42.26 -17.72 57.69
CA LEU A 189 43.26 -18.67 57.20
C LEU A 189 44.72 -18.25 57.49
N ALA A 190 44.98 -17.72 58.68
CA ALA A 190 46.35 -17.39 59.13
C ALA A 190 46.57 -17.58 60.64
N ARG A 191 45.86 -18.52 61.29
CA ARG A 191 46.10 -18.90 62.69
C ARG A 191 45.86 -20.40 62.92
N ASN A 192 46.64 -21.26 62.26
CA ASN A 192 46.93 -22.62 62.74
C ASN A 192 48.13 -23.23 62.00
N SER A 193 49.18 -22.43 61.81
CA SER A 193 50.53 -22.94 61.59
C SER A 193 51.46 -22.07 62.42
N LEU A 194 51.56 -22.41 63.71
CA LEU A 194 52.61 -22.07 64.67
C LEU A 194 52.18 -22.64 66.04
N ASN A 195 52.03 -23.96 66.11
CA ASN A 195 52.29 -24.68 67.35
C ASN A 195 52.85 -26.07 67.02
N SER A 196 54.05 -26.04 66.43
CA SER A 196 54.97 -27.16 66.46
C SER A 196 56.37 -26.54 66.52
N ASN A 197 57.14 -26.94 67.53
CA ASN A 197 58.54 -26.59 67.83
C ASN A 197 58.76 -25.49 68.89
N GLN A 198 58.62 -25.88 70.15
CA GLN A 198 59.65 -25.74 71.21
C GLN A 198 59.43 -26.95 72.14
N CYS A 199 60.36 -27.91 72.20
CA CYS A 199 61.46 -27.94 73.18
C CYS A 199 60.99 -27.73 74.61
#